data_AF-A0A2N1UB64-F1
#
_entry.id   AF-A0A2N1UB64-F1
#
_cell.length_a   1.000
_cell.length_b   1.000
_cell.length_c   1.000
_cell.angle_alpha   90.00
_cell.angle_beta   90.00
_cell.angle_gamma   90.00
#
_symmetry.space_group_name_H-M   'P 1'
#
loop_
_entity.id
_entity.type
_entity.pdbx_description
1 polymer ?
#
loop_
_entity_poly.entity_id
_entity_poly.type
_entity_poly.pdbx_seq_one_letter_code
_entity_poly.pdbx_strand_id
1 'polypeptide(L)' 'MPLQHKEQRTIFTHNKRDFISLHNEYLSPGKEHSGIIVSDQLPTGLLLKRFMKLWFSLKASEMKGRIEFLSS' A
#
# COMPACT_ATOMS: atom_id res chain seq x y z
N MET A 1 -17.93 16.01 -11.30
CA MET A 1 -18.11 14.62 -10.82
C MET A 1 -16.90 14.25 -9.98
N PRO A 2 -17.03 13.94 -8.69
CA PRO A 2 -15.90 13.47 -7.91
C PRO A 2 -15.54 12.05 -8.39
N LEU A 3 -14.26 11.80 -8.66
CA LEU A 3 -13.74 10.50 -9.03
C LEU A 3 -13.90 9.55 -7.83
N GLN A 4 -15.01 8.81 -7.80
CA GLN A 4 -15.15 7.64 -6.93
C GLN A 4 -14.16 6.57 -7.43
N HIS A 5 -13.08 6.34 -6.68
CA HIS A 5 -12.15 5.24 -6.95
C HIS A 5 -12.93 3.92 -6.83
N LYS A 6 -13.32 3.37 -7.98
CA LYS A 6 -14.31 2.30 -8.15
C LYS A 6 -13.81 0.93 -7.68
N GLU A 7 -12.54 0.80 -7.34
CA GLU A 7 -11.92 -0.47 -6.99
C GLU A 7 -11.15 -0.30 -5.69
N GLN A 8 -11.60 -0.98 -4.63
CA GLN A 8 -10.99 -0.98 -3.29
C GLN A 8 -9.65 -1.75 -3.31
N ARG A 9 -8.69 -1.28 -4.12
CA ARG A 9 -7.42 -1.96 -4.38
C ARG A 9 -6.29 -1.32 -3.58
N THR A 10 -5.44 -2.19 -3.04
CA THR A 10 -4.14 -1.79 -2.52
C THR A 10 -3.23 -1.30 -3.64
N ILE A 11 -2.56 -0.17 -3.44
CA ILE A 11 -1.60 0.38 -4.40
C ILE A 11 -0.21 -0.15 -4.08
N PHE A 12 0.53 -0.61 -5.09
CA PHE A 12 1.97 -0.87 -4.99
C PHE A 12 2.76 0.25 -5.68
N THR A 13 3.83 0.72 -5.06
CA THR A 13 4.64 1.83 -5.60
C THR A 13 6.10 1.77 -5.15
N HIS A 14 6.99 2.34 -5.97
CA HIS A 14 8.37 2.67 -5.59
C HIS A 14 8.53 4.12 -5.12
N ASN A 15 7.50 4.95 -5.30
CA ASN A 15 7.52 6.35 -4.91
C ASN A 15 7.17 6.50 -3.41
N LYS A 16 8.17 6.26 -2.56
CA LYS A 16 8.02 6.33 -1.10
C LYS A 16 7.59 7.71 -0.62
N ARG A 17 8.19 8.79 -1.17
CA ARG A 17 7.97 10.15 -0.68
C ARG A 17 6.52 10.58 -0.86
N ASP A 18 6.01 10.51 -2.08
CA ASP A 18 4.71 11.09 -2.39
C ASP A 18 3.58 10.25 -1.78
N PHE A 19 3.75 8.92 -1.70
CA PHE A 19 2.74 8.05 -1.11
C PHE A 19 2.73 8.04 0.42
N ILE A 20 3.83 8.37 1.10
CA ILE A 20 3.79 8.66 2.55
C ILE A 20 3.01 9.95 2.81
N SER A 21 3.25 11.01 2.02
CA SER A 21 2.47 12.25 2.14
C SER A 21 0.99 12.01 1.89
N LEU A 22 0.66 11.27 0.82
CA LEU A 22 -0.71 10.89 0.51
C LEU A 22 -1.36 10.07 1.63
N HIS A 23 -0.64 9.08 2.20
CA HIS A 23 -1.13 8.31 3.34
C HIS A 23 -1.46 9.23 4.53
N ASN A 24 -0.57 10.17 4.86
CA ASN A 24 -0.79 11.11 5.97
C ASN A 24 -2.00 12.02 5.73
N GLU A 25 -2.23 12.49 4.51
CA GLU A 25 -3.45 13.25 4.15
C GLU A 25 -4.73 12.43 4.35
N TYR A 26 -4.64 11.11 4.12
CA TYR A 26 -5.72 10.16 4.29
C TYR A 26 -5.89 9.63 5.72
N LEU A 27 -5.04 9.99 6.68
CA LEU A 27 -5.28 9.69 8.11
C LEU A 27 -6.41 10.55 8.74
N SER A 28 -6.99 11.47 7.96
CA SER A 28 -8.11 12.31 8.41
C SER A 28 -9.37 11.47 8.68
N PRO A 29 -10.16 11.78 9.72
CA PRO A 29 -11.40 11.08 10.02
C PRO A 29 -12.33 10.97 8.80
N GLY A 30 -12.78 9.76 8.48
CA GLY A 30 -13.68 9.49 7.36
C GLY A 30 -13.00 9.32 5.99
N LYS A 31 -11.67 9.37 5.92
CA LYS A 31 -10.89 9.00 4.73
C LYS A 31 -10.11 7.73 5.05
N GLU A 32 -10.30 6.70 4.25
CA GLU A 32 -9.49 5.47 4.33
C GLU A 32 -9.19 5.02 2.91
N HIS A 33 -7.91 4.89 2.56
CA HIS A 33 -7.50 4.24 1.33
C HIS A 33 -7.49 2.71 1.53
N SER A 34 -7.52 1.94 0.45
CA SER A 34 -7.54 0.46 0.53
C SER A 34 -6.18 -0.19 0.85
N GLY A 35 -5.18 0.62 1.21
CA GLY A 35 -3.82 0.20 1.52
C GLY A 35 -2.78 0.67 0.50
N ILE A 36 -1.55 0.87 0.98
CA ILE A 36 -0.39 1.23 0.16
C ILE A 36 0.76 0.29 0.52
N ILE A 37 1.41 -0.29 -0.49
CA ILE A 37 2.63 -1.09 -0.35
C ILE A 37 3.75 -0.32 -1.04
N VAL A 38 4.80 0.00 -0.30
CA VAL A 38 5.98 0.70 -0.78
C VAL A 38 7.16 -0.27 -0.82
N SER A 39 7.94 -0.24 -1.90
CA SER A 39 9.18 -1.00 -1.98
C SER A 39 10.27 -0.17 -2.63
N ASP A 40 11.52 -0.41 -2.22
CA ASP A 40 12.66 -0.03 -3.06
C ASP A 40 12.65 -0.86 -4.36
N GLN A 41 13.47 -0.46 -5.34
CA GLN A 41 13.70 -1.28 -6.52
C GLN A 41 14.57 -2.47 -6.14
N LEU A 42 13.98 -3.66 -6.17
CA LEU A 42 14.61 -4.91 -5.78
C LEU A 42 14.64 -5.86 -6.97
N PRO A 43 15.58 -6.82 -7.00
CA PRO A 43 15.51 -7.92 -7.94
C PRO A 43 14.16 -8.64 -7.85
N THR A 44 13.57 -9.00 -8.99
CA THR A 44 12.20 -9.55 -9.08
C THR A 44 11.96 -10.72 -8.13
N GLY A 45 12.93 -11.64 -8.00
CA GLY A 45 12.81 -12.78 -7.09
C GLY A 45 12.72 -12.39 -5.61
N LEU A 46 13.45 -11.36 -5.20
CA LEU A 46 13.39 -10.83 -3.83
C LEU A 46 12.08 -10.07 -3.60
N LEU A 47 11.63 -9.30 -4.58
CA LEU A 47 10.33 -8.60 -4.54
C LEU A 47 9.19 -9.60 -4.39
N LEU A 48 9.16 -10.66 -5.20
CA LEU A 48 8.15 -11.71 -5.13
C LEU A 48 8.16 -12.43 -3.78
N LYS A 49 9.34 -12.80 -3.27
CA LYS A 49 9.47 -13.41 -1.94
C LYS A 49 8.85 -12.55 -0.84
N ARG A 50 9.10 -11.24 -0.87
CA ARG A 50 8.56 -10.29 0.12
C ARG A 50 7.06 -10.09 -0.04
N PHE A 51 6.56 -10.04 -1.26
CA PHE A 51 5.11 -10.03 -1.53
C PHE A 51 4.41 -11.26 -0.97
N MET A 52 4.96 -12.46 -1.19
CA MET A 52 4.39 -13.70 -0.67
C MET A 52 4.34 -13.69 0.86
N LYS A 53 5.40 -13.20 1.52
CA LYS A 53 5.41 -13.04 2.98
C LYS A 53 4.28 -12.12 3.46
N LEU A 54 4.13 -10.95 2.81
CA LEU A 54 3.05 -10.02 3.13
C LEU A 54 1.68 -10.67 2.94
N TRP A 55 1.47 -11.33 1.80
CA TRP A 55 0.22 -12.01 1.43
C TRP A 55 -0.21 -13.06 2.45
N PHE A 56 0.73 -13.84 2.99
CA PHE A 56 0.43 -14.83 4.03
C PHE A 56 0.26 -14.22 5.43
N SER A 57 0.77 -13.02 5.66
CA SER A 57 0.73 -12.36 6.98
C SER A 57 -0.46 -11.43 7.20
N LEU A 58 -1.09 -10.95 6.12
CA LEU A 58 -2.08 -9.87 6.22
C LEU A 58 -3.28 -10.12 5.30
N LYS A 59 -4.50 -10.00 5.86
CA LYS A 59 -5.74 -10.03 5.09
C LYS A 59 -6.00 -8.69 4.41
N ALA A 60 -6.77 -8.72 3.33
CA ALA A 60 -7.16 -7.50 2.61
C ALA A 60 -7.89 -6.48 3.50
N SER A 61 -8.70 -6.93 4.47
CA SER A 61 -9.38 -6.04 5.42
C SER A 61 -8.41 -5.28 6.33
N GLU A 62 -7.25 -5.87 6.63
CA GLU A 62 -6.22 -5.30 7.50
C GLU A 62 -5.30 -4.32 6.76
N MET A 63 -5.36 -4.29 5.43
CA MET A 63 -4.64 -3.30 4.60
C MET A 63 -5.34 -1.93 4.57
N LYS A 64 -6.62 -1.85 4.96
CA LYS A 64 -7.39 -0.61 4.86
C LYS A 64 -6.78 0.47 5.77
N GLY A 65 -6.50 1.64 5.20
CA GLY A 65 -5.84 2.75 5.88
C GLY A 65 -4.39 2.47 6.27
N ARG A 66 -3.76 1.41 5.75
CA ARG A 66 -2.43 0.96 6.17
C ARG A 66 -1.38 1.19 5.08
N ILE A 67 -0.17 1.53 5.50
CA ILE A 67 1.02 1.55 4.66
C ILE A 67 1.97 0.43 5.07
N GLU A 68 2.45 -0.34 4.10
CA GLU A 68 3.37 -1.47 4.28
C GLU A 68 4.66 -1.25 3.49
N PHE A 69 5.79 -1.68 4.05
CA PHE A 69 7.10 -1.51 3.43
C PHE A 69 7.74 -2.87 3.14
N LEU A 70 8.04 -3.15 1.88
CA LEU A 70 8.76 -4.35 1.45
C LEU A 70 10.29 -4.16 1.52
N SER A 71 10.81 -3.35 2.45
CA SER A 71 12.24 -3.04 2.56
C SER A 71 13.03 -4.07 3.40
N SER A 72 12.37 -4.91 4.20
CA SER A 72 13.00 -5.90 5.10
C SER A 72 12.68 -7.35 4.73
#